data_AF-A0A7S3DXB8-F1
#
_entry.id   AF-A0A7S3DXB8-F1
#
_cell.length_a   1.000
_cell.length_b   1.000
_cell.length_c   1.000
_cell.angle_alpha   90.00
_cell.angle_beta   90.00
_cell.angle_gamma   90.00
#
_symmetry.space_group_name_H-M   'P 1'
#
loop_
_entity.id
_entity.type
_entity.pdbx_description
1 polymer ?
#
loop_
_entity_poly.entity_id
_entity_poly.type
_entity_poly.pdbx_seq_one_letter_code
_entity_poly.pdbx_strand_id
1 'polypeptide(L)'
;QLLTRRAVVALASSWWLASKEVDPPVVHQSSAVVKPEPTPLASTLEATNDLFLAGDYSPLTLHSDPVLREDPPISTPQNDANLSVWAKEIRRQTTLYLKRPPAPESTISVVSAGALIRLAFHDAVTTNEPNNASIRYELDWSENRALSKPLQVVQLIYSQANSVVAVHAGSLADAIALVAVQAIELTGGPRIPIRLGRVDQDCAD
;
A
#
# COMPACT_ATOMS: atom_id res chain seq x y z
N GLN A 1 13.60 34.14 17.52
CA GLN A 1 13.20 32.78 17.09
C GLN A 1 11.93 32.24 17.80
N LEU A 2 11.26 33.00 18.68
CA LEU A 2 9.98 32.58 19.31
C LEU A 2 8.71 33.08 18.61
N LEU A 3 8.82 33.99 17.64
CA LEU A 3 7.66 34.61 16.95
C LEU A 3 7.13 33.81 15.75
N THR A 4 7.90 32.88 15.20
CA THR A 4 7.49 32.11 14.01
C THR A 4 6.66 30.86 14.33
N ARG A 5 6.67 30.38 15.58
CA ARG A 5 5.89 29.19 15.99
C ARG A 5 4.41 29.47 16.29
N ARG A 6 4.02 30.71 16.54
CA ARG A 6 2.60 31.08 16.79
C ARG A 6 1.82 31.39 15.51
N ALA A 7 2.50 31.72 14.42
CA ALA A 7 1.85 32.06 13.14
C ALA A 7 1.32 30.82 12.38
N VAL A 8 1.99 29.66 12.50
CA VAL A 8 1.57 28.43 11.81
C VAL A 8 0.31 27.82 12.43
N VAL A 9 0.11 27.98 13.75
CA VAL A 9 -1.09 27.49 14.44
C VAL A 9 -2.33 28.35 14.13
N ALA A 10 -2.16 29.62 13.77
CA ALA A 10 -3.28 30.51 13.46
C ALA A 10 -3.90 30.27 12.08
N LEU A 11 -3.15 29.73 11.11
CA LEU A 11 -3.65 29.48 9.75
C LEU A 11 -4.47 28.18 9.62
N ALA A 12 -4.24 27.18 10.48
CA ALA A 12 -4.99 25.92 10.47
C ALA A 12 -6.41 26.07 11.05
N SER A 13 -6.64 27.04 11.93
CA SER A 13 -7.94 27.26 12.59
C SER A 13 -8.97 27.93 11.69
N SER A 14 -8.54 28.70 10.69
CA SER A 14 -9.45 29.44 9.79
C SER A 14 -10.07 28.57 8.69
N TRP A 15 -9.48 27.41 8.39
CA TRP A 15 -10.04 26.47 7.41
C TRP A 15 -11.17 25.60 8.00
N TRP A 16 -11.17 25.41 9.33
CA TRP A 16 -12.13 24.56 10.02
C TRP A 16 -13.52 25.20 10.21
N LEU A 17 -13.61 26.53 10.29
CA LEU A 17 -14.90 27.21 10.42
C LEU A 17 -15.69 27.33 9.10
N ALA A 18 -15.08 27.06 7.95
CA ALA A 18 -15.72 27.25 6.63
C ALA A 18 -16.42 25.99 6.08
N SER A 19 -16.39 24.85 6.79
CA SER A 19 -16.86 23.55 6.27
C SER A 19 -18.09 22.98 6.97
N LYS A 20 -18.80 23.78 7.78
CA LYS A 20 -20.07 23.38 8.38
C LYS A 20 -21.23 24.18 7.77
N GLU A 21 -21.72 23.73 6.63
CA GLU A 21 -23.12 23.93 6.28
C GLU A 21 -23.56 22.97 5.17
N VAL A 22 -24.81 22.50 5.32
CA VAL A 22 -25.65 21.72 4.37
C VAL A 22 -25.52 20.19 4.42
N ASP A 23 -26.34 19.58 5.29
CA ASP A 23 -26.83 18.20 5.09
C ASP A 23 -27.99 18.21 4.08
N PRO A 24 -27.98 17.41 3.00
CA PRO A 24 -29.15 17.24 2.13
C PRO A 24 -30.15 16.19 2.69
N PRO A 25 -31.45 16.29 2.33
CA PRO A 25 -32.51 15.51 2.95
C PRO A 25 -32.58 14.04 2.49
N VAL A 26 -32.96 13.18 3.42
CA VAL A 26 -33.25 11.76 3.24
C VAL A 26 -34.50 11.59 2.37
N VAL A 27 -34.34 10.98 1.19
CA VAL A 27 -35.45 10.56 0.33
C VAL A 27 -35.77 9.08 0.60
N HIS A 28 -36.96 8.83 1.14
CA HIS A 28 -37.55 7.49 1.19
C HIS A 28 -38.01 7.09 -0.23
N GLN A 29 -37.44 6.04 -0.80
CA GLN A 29 -38.02 5.36 -1.95
C GLN A 29 -38.51 3.97 -1.53
N SER A 30 -39.83 3.86 -1.44
CA SER A 30 -40.59 2.61 -1.50
C SER A 30 -40.77 2.26 -2.98
N SER A 31 -40.41 1.05 -3.39
CA SER A 31 -40.90 0.48 -4.65
C SER A 31 -41.02 -1.03 -4.54
N ALA A 32 -42.18 -1.48 -5.00
CA ALA A 32 -42.76 -2.77 -4.77
C ALA A 32 -42.13 -3.87 -5.63
N VAL A 33 -42.18 -5.07 -5.05
CA VAL A 33 -41.87 -6.38 -5.61
C VAL A 33 -42.75 -6.67 -6.83
N VAL A 34 -42.14 -7.01 -7.96
CA VAL A 34 -42.80 -7.74 -9.06
C VAL A 34 -41.90 -8.92 -9.43
N LYS A 35 -42.47 -10.12 -9.32
CA LYS A 35 -41.84 -11.43 -9.53
C LYS A 35 -42.32 -11.97 -10.88
N PRO A 36 -41.45 -12.34 -11.84
CA PRO A 36 -41.87 -13.10 -12.99
C PRO A 36 -41.76 -14.62 -12.75
N GLU A 37 -42.82 -15.32 -13.15
CA GLU A 37 -43.06 -16.77 -13.09
C GLU A 37 -42.30 -17.54 -14.21
N PRO A 38 -41.91 -18.82 -14.03
CA PRO A 38 -41.08 -19.57 -14.97
C PRO A 38 -41.90 -20.44 -15.94
N THR A 39 -41.42 -20.66 -17.17
CA THR A 39 -41.92 -21.70 -18.09
C THR A 39 -40.84 -22.06 -19.13
N PRO A 40 -40.88 -23.24 -19.80
CA PRO A 40 -39.99 -24.36 -19.48
C PRO A 40 -39.04 -24.76 -20.62
N LEU A 41 -38.10 -25.65 -20.25
CA LEU A 41 -37.13 -26.35 -21.11
C LEU A 41 -37.79 -27.10 -22.27
N ALA A 42 -37.26 -26.91 -23.48
CA ALA A 42 -37.39 -27.86 -24.58
C ALA A 42 -36.03 -28.06 -25.27
N SER A 43 -35.63 -29.32 -25.27
CA SER A 43 -34.50 -29.95 -25.94
C SER A 43 -34.64 -29.95 -27.47
N THR A 44 -33.57 -29.69 -28.21
CA THR A 44 -33.24 -30.47 -29.42
C THR A 44 -31.76 -30.30 -29.79
N LEU A 45 -30.99 -31.39 -29.69
CA LEU A 45 -29.81 -31.64 -30.52
C LEU A 45 -30.25 -31.56 -31.99
N GLU A 46 -29.48 -30.92 -32.88
CA GLU A 46 -29.01 -31.54 -34.13
C GLU A 46 -27.76 -30.80 -34.61
N ALA A 47 -26.80 -31.60 -35.08
CA ALA A 47 -25.51 -31.21 -35.59
C ALA A 47 -25.57 -30.98 -37.09
N THR A 48 -24.86 -29.97 -37.59
CA THR A 48 -24.21 -30.04 -38.91
C THR A 48 -22.91 -29.26 -38.88
N ASN A 49 -21.83 -29.99 -39.09
CA ASN A 49 -20.51 -29.49 -39.44
C ASN A 49 -20.50 -28.84 -40.83
N ASP A 50 -19.42 -28.10 -41.06
CA ASP A 50 -18.87 -27.66 -42.34
C ASP A 50 -19.34 -26.30 -42.90
N LEU A 51 -18.60 -25.25 -42.51
CA LEU A 51 -18.01 -24.39 -43.55
C LEU A 51 -16.66 -23.79 -43.09
N PHE A 52 -15.63 -24.25 -43.79
CA PHE A 52 -14.24 -23.79 -43.78
C PHE A 52 -14.12 -22.35 -44.34
N LEU A 53 -13.08 -21.63 -43.90
CA LEU A 53 -12.41 -20.47 -44.53
C LEU A 53 -12.93 -19.03 -44.26
N ALA A 54 -12.41 -18.44 -43.18
CA ALA A 54 -11.73 -17.12 -43.13
C ALA A 54 -11.47 -16.86 -41.63
N GLY A 55 -10.26 -16.85 -41.09
CA GLY A 55 -9.08 -16.15 -41.57
C GLY A 55 -8.92 -14.87 -40.76
N ASP A 56 -8.55 -15.00 -39.47
CA ASP A 56 -7.95 -13.94 -38.64
C ASP A 56 -7.21 -14.58 -37.45
N TYR A 57 -6.23 -15.44 -37.77
CA TYR A 57 -5.16 -15.74 -36.81
C TYR A 57 -4.10 -14.66 -36.98
N SER A 58 -4.13 -13.64 -36.12
CA SER A 58 -2.97 -12.78 -35.95
C SER A 58 -1.81 -13.66 -35.45
N PRO A 59 -0.64 -13.66 -36.12
CA PRO A 59 0.50 -14.41 -35.62
C PRO A 59 0.95 -13.77 -34.30
N LEU A 60 1.12 -14.60 -33.27
CA LEU A 60 1.83 -14.24 -32.05
C LEU A 60 3.22 -13.71 -32.45
N THR A 61 3.36 -12.39 -32.54
CA THR A 61 4.66 -11.75 -32.59
C THR A 61 5.32 -11.99 -31.25
N LEU A 62 6.20 -13.00 -31.24
CA LEU A 62 7.20 -13.20 -30.20
C LEU A 62 8.06 -11.93 -30.16
N HIS A 63 7.71 -10.97 -29.31
CA HIS A 63 8.61 -9.87 -28.96
C HIS A 63 9.77 -10.46 -28.15
N SER A 64 10.77 -10.95 -28.85
CA SER A 64 12.08 -11.26 -28.30
C SER A 64 12.90 -9.97 -28.24
N ASP A 65 12.46 -9.02 -27.43
CA ASP A 65 13.34 -8.01 -26.89
C ASP A 65 13.77 -8.52 -25.52
N PRO A 66 15.05 -8.89 -25.30
CA PRO A 66 15.55 -8.93 -23.95
C PRO A 66 15.47 -7.49 -23.45
N VAL A 67 14.48 -7.18 -22.63
CA VAL A 67 14.58 -6.03 -21.74
C VAL A 67 15.87 -6.29 -20.97
N LEU A 68 16.95 -5.61 -21.38
CA LEU A 68 18.15 -5.49 -20.59
C LEU A 68 17.66 -4.84 -19.30
N ARG A 69 17.40 -5.68 -18.29
CA ARG A 69 17.19 -5.24 -16.92
C ARG A 69 18.52 -4.61 -16.57
N GLU A 70 18.61 -3.29 -16.71
CA GLU A 70 19.77 -2.54 -16.24
C GLU A 70 20.05 -3.01 -14.82
N ASP A 71 21.25 -3.54 -14.60
CA ASP A 71 21.65 -3.94 -13.26
C ASP A 71 21.42 -2.74 -12.34
N PRO A 72 20.82 -2.95 -11.16
CA PRO A 72 20.55 -1.84 -10.24
C PRO A 72 21.84 -1.05 -10.05
N PRO A 73 21.77 0.30 -10.03
CA PRO A 73 22.95 1.15 -9.98
C PRO A 73 23.85 0.70 -8.83
N ILE A 74 25.13 0.50 -9.12
CA ILE A 74 26.14 0.05 -8.16
C ILE A 74 26.02 0.93 -6.91
N SER A 75 25.70 0.31 -5.77
CA SER A 75 25.54 1.04 -4.53
C SER A 75 26.88 1.71 -4.17
N THR A 76 26.84 3.02 -3.92
CA THR A 76 28.03 3.72 -3.44
C THR A 76 28.16 3.50 -1.93
N PRO A 77 29.37 3.46 -1.36
CA PRO A 77 29.55 3.33 0.09
C PRO A 77 28.80 4.40 0.91
N GLN A 78 28.64 5.60 0.35
CA GLN A 78 27.87 6.68 0.97
C GLN A 78 26.36 6.40 0.96
N ASN A 79 25.84 5.82 -0.13
CA ASN A 79 24.44 5.38 -0.19
C ASN A 79 24.18 4.26 0.81
N ASP A 80 25.10 3.30 0.94
CA ASP A 80 24.99 2.22 1.92
C ASP A 80 25.03 2.73 3.37
N ALA A 81 25.86 3.72 3.65
CA ALA A 81 25.91 4.38 4.96
C ALA A 81 24.59 5.12 5.27
N ASN A 82 24.06 5.88 4.29
CA ASN A 82 22.79 6.59 4.43
C ASN A 82 21.62 5.61 4.63
N LEU A 83 21.58 4.51 3.86
CA LEU A 83 20.62 3.41 4.00
C LEU A 83 20.68 2.77 5.39
N SER A 84 21.88 2.54 5.93
CA SER A 84 22.06 1.98 7.27
C SER A 84 21.54 2.91 8.37
N VAL A 85 21.83 4.22 8.28
CA VAL A 85 21.30 5.22 9.22
C VAL A 85 19.79 5.31 9.12
N TRP A 86 19.26 5.37 7.91
CA TRP A 86 17.82 5.41 7.65
C TRP A 86 17.10 4.16 8.18
N ALA A 87 17.65 2.96 7.97
CA ALA A 87 17.06 1.72 8.47
C ALA A 87 17.03 1.65 10.00
N LYS A 88 18.08 2.16 10.67
CA LYS A 88 18.10 2.31 12.13
C LYS A 88 17.02 3.27 12.61
N GLU A 89 16.80 4.36 11.86
CA GLU A 89 15.76 5.34 12.19
C GLU A 89 14.35 4.76 12.03
N ILE A 90 14.06 4.03 10.95
CA ILE A 90 12.79 3.29 10.78
C ILE A 90 12.54 2.36 11.99
N ARG A 91 13.55 1.56 12.37
CA ARG A 91 13.46 0.65 13.53
C ARG A 91 13.21 1.41 14.84
N ARG A 92 13.90 2.54 15.03
CA ARG A 92 13.73 3.39 16.22
C ARG A 92 12.31 3.96 16.30
N GLN A 93 11.80 4.52 15.21
CA GLN A 93 10.46 5.10 15.15
C GLN A 93 9.36 4.04 15.32
N THR A 94 9.53 2.87 14.71
CA THR A 94 8.64 1.72 14.92
C THR A 94 8.57 1.33 16.39
N THR A 95 9.73 1.29 17.07
CA THR A 95 9.80 0.99 18.50
C THR A 95 9.07 2.03 19.34
N LEU A 96 9.25 3.31 19.02
CA LEU A 96 8.55 4.39 19.72
C LEU A 96 7.04 4.28 19.53
N TYR A 97 6.58 4.09 18.29
CA TYR A 97 5.17 3.96 17.96
C TYR A 97 4.52 2.78 18.70
N LEU A 98 5.14 1.60 18.67
CA LEU A 98 4.55 0.40 19.28
C LEU A 98 4.62 0.39 20.81
N LYS A 99 5.66 0.97 21.42
CA LYS A 99 5.77 1.05 22.89
C LYS A 99 4.99 2.21 23.49
N ARG A 100 4.81 3.29 22.74
CA ARG A 100 4.05 4.46 23.14
C ARG A 100 3.10 4.81 22.00
N PRO A 101 1.95 4.12 21.91
CA PRO A 101 0.96 4.44 20.90
C PRO A 101 0.52 5.90 21.04
N PRO A 102 0.14 6.54 19.92
CA PRO A 102 -0.24 7.94 19.94
C PRO A 102 -1.50 8.13 20.80
N ALA A 103 -1.64 9.33 21.36
CA ALA A 103 -2.74 9.67 22.25
C ALA A 103 -4.11 9.53 21.53
N PRO A 104 -5.21 9.29 22.26
CA PRO A 104 -6.52 9.02 21.65
C PRO A 104 -7.06 10.19 20.80
N GLU A 105 -6.59 11.41 21.02
CA GLU A 105 -6.91 12.60 20.22
C GLU A 105 -6.10 12.73 18.92
N SER A 106 -5.14 11.84 18.67
CA SER A 106 -4.32 11.90 17.46
C SER A 106 -5.10 11.46 16.22
N THR A 107 -4.76 12.04 15.07
CA THR A 107 -5.30 11.62 13.76
C THR A 107 -4.71 10.29 13.27
N ILE A 108 -3.64 9.82 13.91
CA ILE A 108 -2.95 8.58 13.56
C ILE A 108 -3.63 7.42 14.30
N SER A 109 -4.16 6.45 13.54
CA SER A 109 -4.77 5.27 14.13
C SER A 109 -3.78 4.50 14.99
N VAL A 110 -4.25 3.94 16.12
CA VAL A 110 -3.49 2.95 16.90
C VAL A 110 -3.53 1.61 16.18
N VAL A 111 -2.36 1.08 15.85
CA VAL A 111 -2.15 -0.15 15.06
C VAL A 111 -1.28 -1.10 15.88
N SER A 112 -1.66 -2.38 15.90
CA SER A 112 -0.90 -3.43 16.60
C SER A 112 0.29 -3.91 15.79
N ALA A 113 1.27 -4.53 16.46
CA ALA A 113 2.39 -5.20 15.80
C ALA A 113 1.92 -6.24 14.76
N GLY A 114 0.88 -7.02 15.08
CA GLY A 114 0.31 -8.01 14.16
C GLY A 114 -0.27 -7.40 12.88
N ALA A 115 -0.85 -6.20 12.95
CA ALA A 115 -1.36 -5.52 11.76
C ALA A 115 -0.24 -5.01 10.85
N LEU A 116 0.89 -4.56 11.40
CA LEU A 116 2.08 -4.19 10.63
C LEU A 116 2.73 -5.41 9.97
N ILE A 117 2.79 -6.54 10.69
CA ILE A 117 3.28 -7.82 10.15
C ILE A 117 2.37 -8.30 9.01
N ARG A 118 1.04 -8.22 9.19
CA ARG A 118 0.08 -8.57 8.13
C ARG A 118 0.25 -7.70 6.89
N LEU A 119 0.44 -6.39 7.04
CA LEU A 119 0.71 -5.51 5.91
C LEU A 119 1.92 -5.97 5.10
N ALA A 120 3.05 -6.22 5.75
CA ALA A 120 4.25 -6.67 5.05
C ALA A 120 4.13 -8.07 4.46
N PHE A 121 3.33 -8.95 5.08
CA PHE A 121 3.01 -10.25 4.50
C PHE A 121 2.23 -10.08 3.19
N HIS A 122 1.19 -9.25 3.17
CA HIS A 122 0.41 -9.01 1.96
C HIS A 122 1.25 -8.33 0.86
N ASP A 123 2.10 -7.36 1.23
CA ASP A 123 3.04 -6.70 0.30
C ASP A 123 4.06 -7.67 -0.32
N ALA A 124 4.31 -8.80 0.35
CA ALA A 124 5.31 -9.78 -0.10
C ALA A 124 4.76 -10.94 -0.94
N VAL A 125 3.44 -11.08 -1.02
CA VAL A 125 2.77 -12.26 -1.59
C VAL A 125 2.21 -11.98 -3.00
N THR A 126 2.28 -10.75 -3.50
CA THR A 126 1.91 -10.46 -4.89
C THR A 126 2.92 -11.11 -5.86
N THR A 127 2.43 -12.01 -6.71
CA THR A 127 3.22 -13.13 -7.27
C THR A 127 4.06 -12.81 -8.50
N ASN A 128 4.13 -11.55 -8.96
CA ASN A 128 4.71 -11.22 -10.26
C ASN A 128 6.02 -10.42 -10.21
N GLU A 129 6.27 -9.64 -9.15
CA GLU A 129 7.51 -8.86 -8.97
C GLU A 129 7.89 -8.75 -7.48
N PRO A 130 9.17 -8.51 -7.15
CA PRO A 130 9.63 -8.56 -5.75
C PRO A 130 9.14 -7.38 -4.89
N ASN A 131 8.14 -7.58 -4.04
CA ASN A 131 7.81 -6.78 -2.83
C ASN A 131 8.05 -5.26 -2.97
N ASN A 132 7.35 -4.58 -3.87
CA ASN A 132 7.67 -3.22 -4.31
C ASN A 132 6.76 -2.11 -3.73
N ALA A 133 6.10 -2.32 -2.58
CA ALA A 133 5.09 -1.40 -2.05
C ALA A 133 3.88 -1.14 -2.98
N SER A 134 3.60 -2.04 -3.92
CA SER A 134 2.42 -2.01 -4.81
C SER A 134 1.11 -2.09 -4.01
N ILE A 135 1.14 -2.67 -2.81
CA ILE A 135 -0.02 -2.79 -1.92
C ILE A 135 -0.73 -1.48 -1.60
N ARG A 136 -0.06 -0.32 -1.74
CA ARG A 136 -0.68 0.99 -1.57
C ARG A 136 -1.75 1.31 -2.63
N TYR A 137 -1.71 0.63 -3.77
CA TYR A 137 -2.66 0.77 -4.88
C TYR A 137 -3.74 -0.33 -4.87
N GLU A 138 -3.62 -1.32 -3.98
CA GLU A 138 -4.45 -2.53 -3.94
C GLU A 138 -5.35 -2.58 -2.70
N LEU A 139 -5.51 -1.45 -1.99
CA LEU A 139 -6.26 -1.39 -0.73
C LEU A 139 -7.75 -1.70 -0.88
N ASP A 140 -8.29 -1.58 -2.08
CA ASP A 140 -9.70 -1.87 -2.40
C ASP A 140 -9.96 -3.38 -2.57
N TRP A 141 -8.91 -4.20 -2.66
CA TRP A 141 -9.05 -5.65 -2.76
C TRP A 141 -9.56 -6.24 -1.45
N SER A 142 -10.39 -7.26 -1.56
CA SER A 142 -11.09 -7.85 -0.41
C SER A 142 -10.13 -8.45 0.62
N GLU A 143 -9.02 -8.98 0.13
CA GLU A 143 -7.90 -9.60 0.82
C GLU A 143 -7.12 -8.56 1.64
N ASN A 144 -7.04 -7.33 1.14
CA ASN A 144 -6.31 -6.20 1.72
C ASN A 144 -7.17 -5.37 2.69
N ARG A 145 -8.35 -5.87 3.06
CA ARG A 145 -9.24 -5.22 4.02
C ARG A 145 -8.51 -4.90 5.33
N ALA A 146 -8.70 -3.65 5.79
CA ALA A 146 -8.12 -3.07 6.99
C ALA A 146 -6.59 -2.85 6.96
N LEU A 147 -5.97 -2.84 5.77
CA LEU A 147 -4.54 -2.50 5.61
C LEU A 147 -4.27 -0.99 5.43
N SER A 148 -5.31 -0.17 5.23
CA SER A 148 -5.16 1.30 5.10
C SER A 148 -4.52 1.95 6.33
N LYS A 149 -4.96 1.56 7.54
CA LYS A 149 -4.42 2.08 8.81
C LYS A 149 -2.95 1.69 9.04
N PRO A 150 -2.54 0.41 8.97
CA PRO A 150 -1.13 0.05 9.12
C PRO A 150 -0.27 0.71 8.03
N LEU A 151 -0.77 0.88 6.79
CA LEU A 151 -0.03 1.57 5.75
C LEU A 151 0.21 3.05 6.09
N GLN A 152 -0.80 3.77 6.60
CA GLN A 152 -0.65 5.16 7.05
C GLN A 152 0.41 5.29 8.15
N VAL A 153 0.49 4.32 9.07
CA VAL A 153 1.53 4.30 10.12
C VAL A 153 2.92 4.09 9.51
N VAL A 154 3.07 3.18 8.54
CA VAL A 154 4.35 3.00 7.84
C VAL A 154 4.74 4.27 7.09
N GLN A 155 3.81 4.94 6.40
CA GLN A 155 4.06 6.20 5.70
C GLN A 155 4.49 7.33 6.65
N LEU A 156 3.90 7.38 7.85
CA LEU A 156 4.34 8.30 8.89
C LEU A 156 5.78 8.00 9.33
N ILE A 157 6.09 6.74 9.67
CA ILE A 157 7.43 6.33 10.08
C ILE A 157 8.46 6.59 8.96
N TYR A 158 8.08 6.31 7.72
CA TYR A 158 8.85 6.57 6.50
C TYR A 158 9.20 8.06 6.36
N SER A 159 8.19 8.93 6.44
CA SER A 159 8.41 10.38 6.34
C SER A 159 9.26 10.94 7.48
N GLN A 160 9.09 10.41 8.70
CA GLN A 160 9.94 10.77 9.84
C GLN A 160 11.40 10.35 9.60
N ALA A 161 11.66 9.14 9.11
CA ALA A 161 13.02 8.69 8.81
C ALA A 161 13.67 9.51 7.69
N ASN A 162 12.90 9.84 6.65
CA ASN A 162 13.35 10.70 5.56
C ASN A 162 13.64 12.13 5.99
N SER A 163 13.06 12.61 7.11
CA SER A 163 13.38 13.94 7.65
C SER A 163 14.73 14.00 8.38
N VAL A 164 15.26 12.84 8.79
CA VAL A 164 16.53 12.72 9.54
C VAL A 164 17.73 12.59 8.59
N VAL A 165 17.53 11.96 7.43
CA VAL A 165 18.59 11.73 6.44
C VAL A 165 18.44 12.73 5.30
N ALA A 166 19.48 13.51 5.00
CA ALA A 166 19.45 14.58 3.99
C ALA A 166 19.19 14.08 2.56
N VAL A 167 19.28 12.78 2.32
CA VAL A 167 19.01 12.09 1.05
C VAL A 167 17.91 11.06 1.32
N HIS A 168 16.91 10.96 0.45
CA HIS A 168 15.94 9.87 0.46
C HIS A 168 16.68 8.54 0.23
N ALA A 169 17.09 7.92 1.34
CA ALA A 169 18.01 6.80 1.32
C ALA A 169 17.31 5.47 1.05
N GLY A 170 16.02 5.33 1.39
CA GLY A 170 15.28 4.09 1.23
C GLY A 170 13.89 4.29 0.61
N SER A 171 13.33 3.18 0.12
CA SER A 171 11.99 3.10 -0.48
C SER A 171 10.91 2.84 0.57
N LEU A 172 9.65 3.11 0.22
CA LEU A 172 8.50 2.72 1.04
C LEU A 172 8.43 1.20 1.19
N ALA A 173 8.77 0.48 0.13
CA ALA A 173 8.93 -0.97 0.14
C ALA A 173 9.84 -1.37 1.29
N ASP A 174 11.07 -0.85 1.33
CA ASP A 174 12.05 -1.07 2.42
C ASP A 174 11.52 -0.72 3.81
N ALA A 175 10.73 0.34 3.92
CA ALA A 175 10.10 0.69 5.18
C ALA A 175 9.07 -0.35 5.64
N ILE A 176 8.21 -0.87 4.74
CA ILE A 176 7.19 -1.89 5.06
C ILE A 176 7.85 -3.12 5.71
N ALA A 177 8.90 -3.68 5.08
CA ALA A 177 9.57 -4.86 5.64
C ALA A 177 10.34 -4.56 6.93
N LEU A 178 11.03 -3.41 7.01
CA LEU A 178 11.78 -3.03 8.21
C LEU A 178 10.85 -2.84 9.42
N VAL A 179 9.70 -2.20 9.23
CA VAL A 179 8.68 -2.02 10.26
C VAL A 179 8.17 -3.38 10.74
N ALA A 180 7.86 -4.30 9.83
CA ALA A 180 7.39 -5.64 10.19
C ALA A 180 8.43 -6.45 10.95
N VAL A 181 9.70 -6.47 10.51
CA VAL A 181 10.76 -7.16 11.26
C VAL A 181 10.99 -6.54 12.62
N GLN A 182 10.92 -5.22 12.74
CA GLN A 182 11.02 -4.59 14.06
C GLN A 182 9.83 -4.95 14.96
N ALA A 183 8.62 -5.07 14.40
CA ALA A 183 7.43 -5.52 15.12
C ALA A 183 7.57 -6.98 15.60
N ILE A 184 8.15 -7.87 14.78
CA ILE A 184 8.47 -9.26 15.15
C ILE A 184 9.46 -9.28 16.32
N GLU A 185 10.57 -8.54 16.21
CA GLU A 185 11.59 -8.49 17.28
C GLU A 185 11.00 -7.94 18.60
N LEU A 186 10.14 -6.91 18.54
CA LEU A 186 9.50 -6.32 19.73
C LEU A 186 8.45 -7.21 20.39
N THR A 187 7.87 -8.13 19.62
CA THR A 187 6.90 -9.12 20.13
C THR A 187 7.58 -10.41 20.63
N GLY A 188 8.92 -10.44 20.68
CA GLY A 188 9.70 -11.58 21.16
C GLY A 188 10.06 -12.60 20.09
N GLY A 189 9.82 -12.28 18.82
CA GLY A 189 10.26 -13.08 17.68
C GLY A 189 11.77 -12.98 17.40
N PRO A 190 12.28 -13.77 16.45
CA PRO A 190 13.71 -13.81 16.14
C PRO A 190 14.18 -12.52 15.46
N ARG A 191 15.50 -12.27 15.51
CA ARG A 191 16.14 -11.25 14.69
C ARG A 191 16.22 -11.72 13.24
N ILE A 192 15.54 -11.02 12.34
CA ILE A 192 15.48 -11.37 10.92
C ILE A 192 16.36 -10.39 10.11
N PRO A 193 17.39 -10.87 9.39
CA PRO A 193 18.15 -10.02 8.48
C PRO A 193 17.31 -9.69 7.25
N ILE A 194 17.22 -8.40 6.90
CA ILE A 194 16.56 -7.92 5.68
C ILE A 194 17.64 -7.38 4.73
N ARG A 195 17.52 -7.70 3.44
CA ARG A 195 18.24 -7.00 2.37
C ARG A 195 17.43 -5.76 1.95
N LEU A 196 18.10 -4.61 1.92
CA LEU A 196 17.54 -3.35 1.45
C LEU A 196 17.91 -3.12 -0.02
N GLY A 197 17.33 -2.07 -0.61
CA GLY A 197 17.51 -1.70 -2.01
C GLY A 197 16.31 -2.03 -2.88
N ARG A 198 15.12 -2.23 -2.29
CA ARG A 198 13.91 -2.41 -3.09
C ARG A 198 13.46 -1.11 -3.71
N VAL A 199 12.85 -1.19 -4.87
CA VAL A 199 12.35 -0.04 -5.62
C VAL A 199 10.84 0.04 -5.42
N ASP A 200 10.35 1.25 -5.22
CA ASP A 200 8.92 1.52 -5.11
C ASP A 200 8.25 1.40 -6.49
N GLN A 201 7.16 0.65 -6.60
CA GLN A 201 6.33 0.61 -7.81
C GLN A 201 5.33 1.77 -7.82
N ASP A 202 4.95 2.24 -9.02
CA ASP A 202 4.04 3.37 -9.18
C ASP A 202 2.59 2.95 -9.53
N CYS A 203 2.33 1.65 -9.68
CA CYS A 203 1.01 1.07 -9.94
C CYS A 203 0.76 -0.22 -9.13
N ALA A 204 -0.48 -0.72 -9.16
CA ALA A 204 -0.84 -2.03 -8.61
C ALA A 204 -0.24 -3.17 -9.44
N ASP A 205 -0.06 -4.34 -8.82
CA ASP A 205 0.41 -5.57 -9.49
C ASP A 205 -0.66 -6.30 -10.32
#